data_AF-A0A954TFN0-F1
#
_entry.id   AF-A0A954TFN0-F1
#
_cell.length_a   1.000
_cell.length_b   1.000
_cell.length_c   1.000
_cell.angle_alpha   90.00
_cell.angle_beta   90.00
_cell.angle_gamma   90.00
#
_symmetry.space_group_name_H-M   'P 1'
#
loop_
_entity.id
_entity.type
_entity.pdbx_description
1 polymer ?
#
loop_
_entity_poly.entity_id
_entity_poly.type
_entity_poly.pdbx_seq_one_letter_code
_entity_poly.pdbx_strand_id
1 'polypeptide(L)'
;MWPFPDNRAPPPFAVAQQINKRLTLNLLIQGAAAHTFVSASHVVEAELEQLRPGLTQLYNRVAISGQLNYCIGENALMFGRPNRWWGFSPVPQTPFRQHRLLARYGNSLAREETRHLRQRARGKGLCTWPLFHWFQFMGLMAKVTWQEKGLALPLTRIAVTAASRIWDIPEQRLDAALTMQPAFGHLQRPRTRLGRMCRQGVIGYGGVERREGRFVVMARAWVFPILLHELVKGIVELICLHGLGDLDESVYRAVTEEADQLEYEAWLLQAGPAMWRRLLAVAPRGQSLAHTVMSIAQLQPQRLEDLMLMVIEQPQQAAVALTKLGG
;
A
#
# COMPACT_ATOMS: atom_id res chain seq x y z
N MET A 1 2.44 -21.32 -13.11
CA MET A 1 2.91 -22.43 -12.26
C MET A 1 3.42 -21.77 -10.99
N TRP A 2 2.62 -21.81 -9.93
CA TRP A 2 3.03 -21.39 -8.60
C TRP A 2 4.25 -22.23 -8.20
N PRO A 3 5.41 -21.65 -7.86
CA PRO A 3 6.66 -22.42 -7.78
C PRO A 3 6.76 -23.36 -6.57
N PHE A 4 5.76 -23.38 -5.68
CA PHE A 4 5.82 -24.18 -4.44
C PHE A 4 4.47 -24.81 -4.11
N PRO A 5 4.21 -26.10 -4.36
CA PRO A 5 3.00 -26.74 -3.84
C PRO A 5 2.92 -26.54 -2.33
N ASP A 6 1.87 -25.85 -1.86
CA ASP A 6 1.63 -25.69 -0.42
C ASP A 6 0.92 -26.95 0.05
N ASN A 7 1.69 -27.90 0.59
CA ASN A 7 1.19 -29.18 1.11
C ASN A 7 0.58 -29.04 2.51
N ARG A 8 0.29 -27.83 2.99
CA ARG A 8 -0.34 -27.62 4.30
C ARG A 8 -1.85 -27.88 4.23
N ALA A 9 -2.39 -28.47 5.29
CA ALA A 9 -3.83 -28.57 5.48
C ALA A 9 -4.45 -27.16 5.50
N PRO A 10 -5.65 -26.96 4.93
CA PRO A 10 -6.32 -25.67 4.98
C PRO A 10 -6.58 -25.26 6.44
N PRO A 11 -6.46 -23.96 6.77
CA PRO A 11 -6.72 -23.50 8.13
C PRO A 11 -8.20 -23.71 8.50
N PRO A 12 -8.53 -23.78 9.81
CA PRO A 12 -9.91 -23.81 10.27
C PRO A 12 -10.71 -22.63 9.69
N PHE A 13 -12.01 -22.83 9.42
CA PHE A 13 -12.85 -21.85 8.74
C PHE A 13 -12.81 -20.44 9.38
N ALA A 14 -12.89 -20.37 10.72
CA ALA A 14 -12.80 -19.09 11.45
C ALA A 14 -11.45 -18.37 11.22
N VAL A 15 -10.35 -19.12 11.19
CA VAL A 15 -9.01 -18.57 10.90
C VAL A 15 -8.92 -18.12 9.44
N ALA A 16 -9.48 -18.89 8.50
CA ALA A 16 -9.53 -18.54 7.08
C ALA A 16 -10.29 -17.21 6.85
N GLN A 17 -11.39 -16.98 7.58
CA GLN A 17 -12.11 -15.71 7.51
C GLN A 17 -11.26 -14.54 8.01
N GLN A 18 -10.51 -14.70 9.10
CA GLN A 18 -9.61 -13.67 9.60
C GLN A 18 -8.42 -13.40 8.65
N ILE A 19 -7.90 -14.43 7.98
CA ILE A 19 -6.90 -14.27 6.92
C ILE A 19 -7.46 -13.41 5.78
N ASN A 20 -8.67 -13.70 5.29
CA ASN A 20 -9.32 -12.88 4.25
C ASN A 20 -9.58 -11.44 4.71
N LYS A 21 -9.98 -11.25 5.98
CA LYS A 21 -10.12 -9.92 6.59
C LYS A 21 -8.78 -9.18 6.52
N ARG A 22 -7.69 -9.79 7.00
CA ARG A 22 -6.35 -9.18 6.97
C ARG A 22 -5.89 -8.88 5.55
N LEU A 23 -6.12 -9.76 4.58
CA LEU A 23 -5.80 -9.51 3.18
C LEU A 23 -6.57 -8.32 2.60
N THR A 24 -7.85 -8.15 2.98
CA THR A 24 -8.65 -6.97 2.61
C THR A 24 -8.07 -5.69 3.22
N LEU A 25 -7.68 -5.73 4.50
CA LEU A 25 -7.03 -4.59 5.16
C LEU A 25 -5.68 -4.26 4.50
N ASN A 26 -4.88 -5.27 4.17
CA ASN A 26 -3.61 -5.10 3.45
C ASN A 26 -3.82 -4.48 2.07
N LEU A 27 -4.90 -4.85 1.36
CA LEU A 27 -5.28 -4.21 0.10
C LEU A 27 -5.53 -2.70 0.29
N LEU A 28 -6.23 -2.32 1.36
CA LEU A 28 -6.50 -0.91 1.67
C LEU A 28 -5.24 -0.16 2.11
N ILE A 29 -4.40 -0.77 2.95
CA ILE A 29 -3.10 -0.22 3.40
C ILE A 29 -2.22 0.10 2.18
N GLN A 30 -2.02 -0.87 1.30
CA GLN A 30 -1.19 -0.70 0.10
C GLN A 30 -1.84 0.29 -0.88
N GLY A 31 -3.17 0.25 -1.02
CA GLY A 31 -3.91 1.19 -1.85
C GLY A 31 -3.79 2.65 -1.39
N ALA A 32 -3.89 2.89 -0.08
CA ALA A 32 -3.75 4.20 0.53
C ALA A 32 -2.33 4.76 0.39
N ALA A 33 -1.32 3.92 0.65
CA ALA A 33 0.09 4.29 0.51
C ALA A 33 0.45 4.64 -0.94
N ALA A 34 0.05 3.81 -1.90
CA ALA A 34 0.29 4.06 -3.32
C ALA A 34 -0.52 5.25 -3.86
N HIS A 35 -1.75 5.47 -3.39
CA HIS A 35 -2.51 6.66 -3.75
C HIS A 35 -1.82 7.94 -3.27
N THR A 36 -1.38 7.95 -2.00
CA THR A 36 -0.64 9.07 -1.41
C THR A 36 0.67 9.31 -2.15
N PHE A 37 1.40 8.23 -2.50
CA PHE A 37 2.67 8.32 -3.23
C PHE A 37 2.55 9.17 -4.49
N VAL A 38 1.43 9.05 -5.23
CA VAL A 38 1.21 9.76 -6.49
C VAL A 38 0.46 11.09 -6.37
N SER A 39 0.00 11.49 -5.16
CA SER A 39 -0.82 12.70 -4.97
C SER A 39 -0.29 13.66 -3.92
N ALA A 40 0.34 13.18 -2.86
CA ALA A 40 0.59 13.98 -1.67
C ALA A 40 1.71 15.02 -1.82
N SER A 41 2.60 14.89 -2.81
CA SER A 41 3.54 15.97 -3.12
C SER A 41 2.84 17.28 -3.52
N HIS A 42 1.60 17.21 -4.02
CA HIS A 42 0.80 18.41 -4.32
C HIS A 42 0.19 19.05 -3.06
N VAL A 43 0.01 18.29 -1.98
CA VAL A 43 -0.51 18.82 -0.71
C VAL A 43 0.51 19.73 -0.03
N VAL A 44 1.80 19.47 -0.29
CA VAL A 44 2.93 20.22 0.28
C VAL A 44 3.79 20.87 -0.80
N GLU A 45 3.18 21.21 -1.94
CA GLU A 45 3.87 21.76 -3.10
C GLU A 45 4.60 23.07 -2.74
N ALA A 46 3.93 23.97 -2.01
CA ALA A 46 4.53 25.24 -1.61
C ALA A 46 5.80 25.04 -0.77
N GLU A 47 5.74 24.15 0.23
CA GLU A 47 6.88 23.84 1.10
C GLU A 47 8.03 23.18 0.33
N LEU A 48 7.73 22.27 -0.61
CA LEU A 48 8.73 21.59 -1.44
C LEU A 48 9.41 22.55 -2.41
N GLU A 49 8.64 23.38 -3.11
CA GLU A 49 9.17 24.34 -4.08
C GLU A 49 9.98 25.45 -3.42
N GLN A 50 9.68 25.80 -2.17
CA GLN A 50 10.50 26.70 -1.35
C GLN A 50 11.86 26.10 -1.00
N LEU A 51 11.93 24.79 -0.71
CA LEU A 51 13.20 24.11 -0.46
C LEU A 51 14.04 24.01 -1.72
N ARG A 52 13.42 23.58 -2.82
CA ARG A 52 14.10 23.50 -4.11
C ARG A 52 13.08 23.49 -5.27
N PRO A 53 13.14 24.47 -6.18
CA PRO A 53 12.25 24.50 -7.34
C PRO A 53 12.34 23.25 -8.21
N GLY A 54 11.19 22.74 -8.63
CA GLY A 54 11.01 21.57 -9.47
C GLY A 54 10.94 20.23 -8.73
N LEU A 55 11.03 20.22 -7.38
CA LEU A 55 10.93 18.98 -6.60
C LEU A 55 9.58 18.29 -6.77
N THR A 56 8.47 19.03 -6.75
CA THR A 56 7.12 18.46 -6.84
C THR A 56 6.92 17.75 -8.18
N GLN A 57 7.39 18.35 -9.28
CA GLN A 57 7.33 17.74 -10.60
C GLN A 57 8.19 16.48 -10.68
N LEU A 58 9.40 16.51 -10.11
CA LEU A 58 10.30 15.36 -10.08
C LEU A 58 9.71 14.21 -9.25
N TYR A 59 9.14 14.50 -8.09
CA TYR A 59 8.48 13.52 -7.22
C TYR A 59 7.27 12.89 -7.88
N ASN A 60 6.43 13.66 -8.57
CA ASN A 60 5.29 13.12 -9.31
C ASN A 60 5.77 12.12 -10.38
N ARG A 61 6.88 12.41 -11.08
CA ARG A 61 7.47 11.49 -12.06
C ARG A 61 8.00 10.21 -11.41
N VAL A 62 8.72 10.33 -10.30
CA VAL A 62 9.22 9.17 -9.53
C VAL A 62 8.06 8.31 -9.03
N ALA A 63 7.02 8.93 -8.47
CA ALA A 63 5.89 8.20 -7.91
C ALA A 63 5.12 7.40 -8.98
N ILE A 64 4.81 8.03 -10.11
CA ILE A 64 4.14 7.35 -11.24
C ILE A 64 5.03 6.20 -11.76
N SER A 65 6.33 6.45 -11.95
CA SER A 65 7.26 5.45 -12.47
C SER A 65 7.46 4.29 -11.48
N GLY A 66 7.58 4.58 -10.18
CA GLY A 66 7.68 3.57 -9.13
C GLY A 66 6.44 2.66 -9.10
N GLN A 67 5.24 3.24 -9.12
CA GLN A 67 4.00 2.46 -9.16
C GLN A 67 3.85 1.66 -10.46
N LEU A 68 4.23 2.24 -11.60
CA LEU A 68 4.23 1.53 -12.89
C LEU A 68 5.17 0.32 -12.90
N ASN A 69 6.24 0.34 -12.11
CA ASN A 69 7.17 -0.79 -12.05
C ASN A 69 6.44 -2.09 -11.67
N TYR A 70 5.46 -2.01 -10.76
CA TYR A 70 4.62 -3.15 -10.34
C TYR A 70 3.64 -3.63 -11.43
N CYS A 71 3.28 -2.78 -12.39
CA CYS A 71 2.30 -3.11 -13.44
C CYS A 71 2.94 -3.55 -14.76
N ILE A 72 4.06 -2.92 -15.15
CA ILE A 72 4.66 -3.08 -16.48
C ILE A 72 6.19 -3.20 -16.47
N GLY A 73 6.85 -3.00 -15.32
CA GLY A 73 8.31 -3.01 -15.21
C GLY A 73 8.90 -4.36 -14.80
N GLU A 74 10.09 -4.33 -14.18
CA GLU A 74 10.82 -5.52 -13.74
C GLU A 74 10.04 -6.30 -12.69
N ASN A 75 9.32 -5.59 -11.80
CA ASN A 75 8.46 -6.22 -10.80
C ASN A 75 7.34 -7.00 -11.49
N ALA A 76 6.80 -6.52 -12.61
CA ALA A 76 5.84 -7.29 -13.40
C ALA A 76 6.47 -8.51 -14.10
N LEU A 77 7.79 -8.53 -14.33
CA LEU A 77 8.50 -9.72 -14.80
C LEU A 77 8.73 -10.72 -13.66
N MET A 78 9.11 -10.24 -12.47
CA MET A 78 9.41 -11.07 -11.28
C MET A 78 8.16 -11.62 -10.59
N PHE A 79 7.15 -10.78 -10.37
CA PHE A 79 5.91 -11.12 -9.64
C PHE A 79 4.74 -11.48 -10.56
N GLY A 80 4.97 -11.42 -11.88
CA GLY A 80 3.95 -11.68 -12.89
C GLY A 80 3.21 -10.41 -13.33
N ARG A 81 2.99 -10.31 -14.65
CA ARG A 81 2.20 -9.22 -15.23
C ARG A 81 0.78 -9.29 -14.69
N PRO A 82 0.09 -8.15 -14.47
CA PRO A 82 -1.27 -8.13 -13.96
C PRO A 82 -2.20 -9.12 -14.66
N ASN A 83 -2.20 -9.15 -16.00
CA ASN A 83 -3.01 -10.11 -16.75
C ASN A 83 -2.56 -11.55 -16.52
N ARG A 84 -1.26 -11.86 -16.40
CA ARG A 84 -0.83 -13.26 -16.19
C ARG A 84 -1.12 -13.74 -14.76
N TRP A 85 -0.99 -12.85 -13.78
CA TRP A 85 -1.21 -13.14 -12.38
C TRP A 85 -2.71 -13.20 -12.05
N TRP A 86 -3.41 -12.11 -12.36
CA TRP A 86 -4.84 -11.95 -12.08
C TRP A 86 -5.76 -12.59 -13.15
N GLY A 87 -5.28 -13.00 -14.33
CA GLY A 87 -6.17 -13.62 -15.33
C GLY A 87 -5.60 -14.16 -16.64
N PHE A 88 -5.40 -15.48 -16.70
CA PHE A 88 -5.84 -16.37 -17.81
C PHE A 88 -6.14 -17.80 -17.31
N SER A 89 -6.01 -18.06 -16.01
CA SER A 89 -6.30 -19.37 -15.43
C SER A 89 -7.76 -19.40 -14.97
N PRO A 90 -8.54 -20.43 -15.34
CA PRO A 90 -9.89 -20.65 -14.79
C PRO A 90 -9.87 -20.97 -13.28
N VAL A 91 -8.68 -21.12 -12.72
CA VAL A 91 -8.42 -21.31 -11.30
C VAL A 91 -7.76 -20.04 -10.77
N PRO A 92 -8.34 -19.33 -9.77
CA PRO A 92 -7.67 -18.20 -9.15
C PRO A 92 -6.30 -18.62 -8.63
N GLN A 93 -5.26 -17.81 -8.86
CA GLN A 93 -3.93 -18.16 -8.38
C GLN A 93 -3.88 -18.02 -6.85
N THR A 94 -3.32 -19.03 -6.19
CA THR A 94 -2.94 -18.96 -4.78
C THR A 94 -2.07 -17.72 -4.58
N PRO A 95 -2.31 -16.88 -3.55
CA PRO A 95 -3.04 -17.16 -2.30
C PRO A 95 -4.48 -16.64 -2.28
N PHE A 96 -4.88 -15.76 -3.20
CA PHE A 96 -6.14 -15.03 -3.09
C PHE A 96 -7.36 -15.81 -3.59
N ARG A 97 -7.21 -17.11 -3.87
CA ARG A 97 -8.27 -17.95 -4.42
C ARG A 97 -9.51 -18.03 -3.56
N GLN A 98 -9.33 -18.03 -2.25
CA GLN A 98 -10.41 -18.11 -1.28
C GLN A 98 -10.95 -16.73 -0.86
N HIS A 99 -10.36 -15.65 -1.36
CA HIS A 99 -10.80 -14.28 -1.07
C HIS A 99 -11.78 -13.82 -2.15
N ARG A 100 -13.07 -13.72 -1.84
CA ARG A 100 -14.15 -13.48 -2.82
C ARG A 100 -13.92 -12.17 -3.59
N LEU A 101 -13.55 -11.10 -2.89
CA LEU A 101 -13.25 -9.79 -3.50
C LEU A 101 -12.10 -9.87 -4.52
N LEU A 102 -10.92 -10.36 -4.10
CA LEU A 102 -9.72 -10.38 -4.94
C LEU A 102 -9.82 -11.42 -6.06
N ALA A 103 -10.43 -12.58 -5.80
CA ALA A 103 -10.68 -13.59 -6.83
C ALA A 103 -11.61 -13.07 -7.94
N ARG A 104 -12.61 -12.25 -7.58
CA ARG A 104 -13.60 -11.72 -8.54
C ARG A 104 -13.14 -10.44 -9.24
N TYR A 105 -12.50 -9.52 -8.50
CA TYR A 105 -12.23 -8.15 -8.98
C TYR A 105 -10.74 -7.78 -9.04
N GLY A 106 -9.82 -8.62 -8.56
CA GLY A 106 -8.39 -8.29 -8.55
C GLY A 106 -7.83 -7.93 -9.94
N ASN A 107 -8.23 -8.67 -10.98
CA ASN A 107 -7.81 -8.39 -12.35
C ASN A 107 -8.36 -7.07 -12.89
N SER A 108 -9.65 -6.79 -12.67
CA SER A 108 -10.28 -5.58 -13.19
C SER A 108 -9.71 -4.34 -12.49
N LEU A 109 -9.50 -4.41 -11.17
CA LEU A 109 -8.83 -3.38 -10.38
C LEU A 109 -7.39 -3.15 -10.86
N ALA A 110 -6.61 -4.21 -11.06
CA ALA A 110 -5.23 -4.07 -11.54
C ALA A 110 -5.13 -3.49 -12.96
N ARG A 111 -6.08 -3.86 -13.84
CA ARG A 111 -6.18 -3.27 -15.20
C ARG A 111 -6.66 -1.83 -15.18
N GLU A 112 -7.54 -1.46 -14.25
CA GLU A 112 -7.93 -0.07 -14.02
C GLU A 112 -6.72 0.75 -13.58
N GLU A 113 -5.97 0.28 -12.59
CA GLU A 113 -4.77 0.97 -12.11
C GLU A 113 -3.71 1.14 -13.19
N THR A 114 -3.43 0.06 -13.93
CA THR A 114 -2.46 0.10 -15.04
C THR A 114 -2.86 1.15 -16.10
N ARG A 115 -4.16 1.26 -16.43
CA ARG A 115 -4.66 2.26 -17.37
C ARG A 115 -4.50 3.68 -16.82
N HIS A 116 -4.88 3.89 -15.56
CA HIS A 116 -4.72 5.17 -14.88
C HIS A 116 -3.27 5.66 -14.88
N LEU A 117 -2.33 4.80 -14.47
CA LEU A 117 -0.91 5.13 -14.43
C LEU A 117 -0.32 5.39 -15.82
N ARG A 118 -0.71 4.62 -16.84
CA ARG A 118 -0.27 4.86 -18.23
C ARG A 118 -0.75 6.21 -18.75
N GLN A 119 -1.98 6.60 -18.43
CA GLN A 119 -2.50 7.92 -18.81
C GLN A 119 -1.70 9.04 -18.14
N ARG A 120 -1.43 8.92 -16.84
CA ARG A 120 -0.61 9.89 -16.10
C ARG A 120 0.83 9.95 -16.63
N ALA A 121 1.42 8.79 -16.94
CA ALA A 121 2.77 8.69 -17.50
C ALA A 121 2.90 9.43 -18.84
N ARG A 122 1.92 9.27 -19.74
CA ARG A 122 1.89 10.01 -21.02
C ARG A 122 1.88 11.53 -20.79
N GLY A 123 1.04 12.01 -19.87
CA GLY A 123 0.97 13.44 -19.53
C GLY A 123 2.24 14.00 -18.87
N LYS A 124 3.18 13.13 -18.43
CA LYS A 124 4.44 13.51 -17.78
C LYS A 124 5.68 13.09 -18.58
N GLY A 125 5.50 12.66 -19.83
CA GLY A 125 6.61 12.24 -20.70
C GLY A 125 7.39 11.04 -20.18
N LEU A 126 6.73 10.10 -19.51
CA LEU A 126 7.35 8.88 -19.00
C LEU A 126 7.18 7.72 -19.99
N CYS A 127 8.28 7.02 -20.28
CA CYS A 127 8.29 5.80 -21.07
C CYS A 127 7.57 4.67 -20.34
N THR A 128 6.73 3.92 -21.04
CA THR A 128 5.99 2.76 -20.50
C THR A 128 6.44 1.44 -21.13
N TRP A 129 7.59 1.42 -21.81
CA TRP A 129 8.16 0.18 -22.35
C TRP A 129 9.00 -0.50 -21.27
N PRO A 130 8.79 -1.79 -20.95
CA PRO A 130 9.36 -2.44 -19.77
C PRO A 130 10.88 -2.26 -19.60
N LEU A 131 11.66 -2.52 -20.66
CA LEU A 131 13.13 -2.44 -20.61
C LEU A 131 13.62 -1.00 -20.40
N PHE A 132 13.05 -0.04 -21.12
CA PHE A 132 13.45 1.37 -21.04
C PHE A 132 12.92 2.06 -19.77
N HIS A 133 11.79 1.60 -19.25
CA HIS A 133 11.19 2.13 -18.03
C HIS A 133 12.12 1.96 -16.83
N TRP A 134 12.84 0.83 -16.75
CA TRP A 134 13.79 0.59 -15.65
C TRP A 134 14.93 1.62 -15.62
N PHE A 135 15.60 1.84 -16.75
CA PHE A 135 16.66 2.85 -16.85
C PHE A 135 16.14 4.26 -16.54
N GLN A 136 14.94 4.59 -17.03
CA GLN A 136 14.29 5.86 -16.71
C GLN A 136 14.04 6.00 -15.21
N PHE A 137 13.51 4.97 -14.56
CA PHE A 137 13.24 4.98 -13.12
C PHE A 137 14.54 5.18 -12.32
N MET A 138 15.60 4.43 -12.63
CA MET A 138 16.90 4.60 -11.98
C MET A 138 17.49 5.99 -12.20
N GLY A 139 17.36 6.56 -13.40
CA GLY A 139 17.77 7.93 -13.68
C GLY A 139 16.98 8.98 -12.88
N LEU A 140 15.67 8.77 -12.72
CA LEU A 140 14.83 9.63 -11.88
C LEU A 140 15.19 9.52 -10.40
N MET A 141 15.45 8.30 -9.91
CA MET A 141 15.89 8.05 -8.53
C MET A 141 17.24 8.73 -8.24
N ALA A 142 18.23 8.56 -9.12
CA ALA A 142 19.52 9.23 -8.98
C ALA A 142 19.37 10.76 -8.96
N LYS A 143 18.51 11.31 -9.82
CA LYS A 143 18.20 12.74 -9.84
C LYS A 143 17.55 13.19 -8.54
N VAL A 144 16.60 12.43 -7.98
CA VAL A 144 15.99 12.74 -6.68
C VAL A 144 17.03 12.70 -5.57
N THR A 145 17.81 11.62 -5.44
CA THR A 145 18.84 11.52 -4.39
C THR A 145 19.80 12.70 -4.44
N TRP A 146 20.19 13.14 -5.64
CA TRP A 146 21.01 14.34 -5.80
C TRP A 146 20.27 15.63 -5.39
N GLN A 147 19.00 15.76 -5.77
CA GLN A 147 18.18 16.91 -5.40
C GLN A 147 17.85 16.98 -3.90
N GLU A 148 17.89 15.86 -3.18
CA GLU A 148 17.63 15.82 -1.74
C GLU A 148 18.90 15.97 -0.89
N LYS A 149 20.08 16.06 -1.52
CA LYS A 149 21.35 16.21 -0.81
C LYS A 149 21.32 17.46 0.09
N GLY A 150 21.53 17.25 1.39
CA GLY A 150 21.48 18.30 2.42
C GLY A 150 20.07 18.67 2.91
N LEU A 151 19.01 18.04 2.40
CA LEU A 151 17.62 18.35 2.72
C LEU A 151 16.91 17.27 3.56
N ALA A 152 17.66 16.30 4.09
CA ALA A 152 17.07 15.15 4.78
C ALA A 152 16.13 15.53 5.94
N LEU A 153 16.56 16.44 6.82
CA LEU A 153 15.76 16.91 7.95
C LEU A 153 14.50 17.71 7.52
N PRO A 154 14.60 18.77 6.70
CA PRO A 154 13.42 19.52 6.31
C PRO A 154 12.42 18.68 5.49
N LEU A 155 12.89 17.79 4.61
CA LEU A 155 12.01 16.88 3.86
C LEU A 155 11.32 15.86 4.78
N THR A 156 12.03 15.31 5.77
CA THR A 156 11.44 14.41 6.78
C THR A 156 10.33 15.12 7.54
N ARG A 157 10.56 16.39 7.96
CA ARG A 157 9.56 17.20 8.65
C ARG A 157 8.31 17.45 7.80
N ILE A 158 8.52 17.81 6.53
CA ILE A 158 7.41 17.99 5.56
C ILE A 158 6.62 16.68 5.41
N ALA A 159 7.29 15.54 5.32
CA ALA A 159 6.61 14.24 5.18
C ALA A 159 5.75 13.90 6.40
N VAL A 160 6.28 14.10 7.61
CA VAL A 160 5.55 13.91 8.88
C VAL A 160 4.35 14.86 8.96
N THR A 161 4.55 16.14 8.65
CA THR A 161 3.49 17.16 8.65
C THR A 161 2.40 16.80 7.64
N ALA A 162 2.78 16.42 6.42
CA ALA A 162 1.85 16.02 5.37
C ALA A 162 1.01 14.81 5.79
N ALA A 163 1.66 13.76 6.30
CA ALA A 163 0.99 12.55 6.74
C ALA A 163 0.06 12.82 7.92
N SER A 164 0.49 13.63 8.89
CA SER A 164 -0.31 14.08 10.02
C SER A 164 -1.57 14.84 9.57
N ARG A 165 -1.43 15.81 8.65
CA ARG A 165 -2.55 16.59 8.11
C ARG A 165 -3.55 15.72 7.32
N ILE A 166 -3.06 14.80 6.50
CA ILE A 166 -3.92 13.94 5.65
C ILE A 166 -4.73 12.97 6.50
N TRP A 167 -4.13 12.42 7.56
CA TRP A 167 -4.71 11.33 8.35
C TRP A 167 -5.24 11.76 9.72
N ASP A 168 -5.06 13.03 10.09
CA ASP A 168 -5.44 13.56 11.40
C ASP A 168 -4.83 12.75 12.56
N ILE A 169 -3.53 12.47 12.45
CA ILE A 169 -2.74 11.74 13.47
C ILE A 169 -1.68 12.67 14.05
N PRO A 170 -1.52 12.73 15.40
CA PRO A 170 -0.50 13.57 16.01
C PRO A 170 0.91 13.23 15.52
N GLU A 171 1.69 14.26 15.16
CA GLU A 171 3.08 14.08 14.68
C GLU A 171 3.96 13.30 15.66
N GLN A 172 3.71 13.39 16.97
CA GLN A 172 4.48 12.64 17.98
C GLN A 172 4.32 11.11 17.86
N ARG A 173 3.32 10.64 17.12
CA ARG A 173 3.13 9.22 16.82
C ARG A 173 3.85 8.78 15.54
N LEU A 174 4.55 9.70 14.86
CA LEU A 174 5.23 9.45 13.59
C LEU A 174 6.74 9.64 13.77
N ASP A 175 7.49 8.56 13.68
CA ASP A 175 8.95 8.58 13.67
C ASP A 175 9.42 8.21 12.25
N ALA A 176 9.87 9.22 11.51
CA ALA A 176 10.34 9.12 10.15
C ALA A 176 11.79 9.57 10.00
N ALA A 177 12.53 8.96 9.07
CA ALA A 177 13.83 9.50 8.64
C ALA A 177 14.17 9.11 7.20
N LEU A 178 14.76 10.06 6.47
CA LEU A 178 15.46 9.77 5.23
C LEU A 178 16.82 9.12 5.52
N THR A 179 17.02 7.89 5.07
CA THR A 179 18.22 7.09 5.33
C THR A 179 18.44 6.05 4.24
N MET A 180 19.72 5.73 3.98
CA MET A 180 20.12 4.63 3.09
C MET A 180 20.03 3.26 3.77
N GLN A 181 19.79 3.21 5.09
CA GLN A 181 19.58 2.00 5.87
C GLN A 181 18.11 1.94 6.32
N PRO A 182 17.18 1.50 5.44
CA PRO A 182 15.77 1.61 5.74
C PRO A 182 15.27 0.52 6.71
N ALA A 183 16.01 -0.56 6.91
CA ALA A 183 15.57 -1.65 7.78
C ALA A 183 15.51 -1.22 9.26
N PHE A 184 14.40 -1.49 9.93
CA PHE A 184 14.24 -1.29 11.37
C PHE A 184 13.46 -2.47 12.01
N GLY A 185 13.66 -2.68 13.31
CA GLY A 185 12.95 -3.70 14.10
C GLY A 185 13.21 -5.15 13.67
N HIS A 186 12.33 -6.06 14.12
CA HIS A 186 12.33 -7.47 13.74
C HIS A 186 11.52 -7.68 12.45
N LEU A 187 12.15 -7.46 11.30
CA LEU A 187 11.53 -7.78 10.01
C LEU A 187 11.27 -9.28 9.88
N GLN A 188 10.02 -9.67 9.61
CA GLN A 188 9.68 -11.07 9.33
C GLN A 188 10.57 -11.61 8.20
N ARG A 189 11.10 -12.82 8.38
CA ARG A 189 11.90 -13.47 7.35
C ARG A 189 10.95 -14.04 6.28
N PRO A 190 11.04 -13.58 5.02
CA PRO A 190 10.17 -14.10 3.97
C PRO A 190 10.37 -15.60 3.80
N ARG A 191 9.25 -16.34 3.73
CA ARG A 191 9.26 -17.81 3.64
C ARG A 191 9.73 -18.26 2.27
N THR A 192 9.33 -17.52 1.23
CA THR A 192 9.62 -17.88 -0.16
C THR A 192 10.99 -17.39 -0.60
N ARG A 193 11.56 -18.08 -1.60
CA ARG A 193 12.81 -17.65 -2.26
C ARG A 193 12.65 -16.28 -2.91
N LEU A 194 11.48 -16.01 -3.49
CA LEU A 194 11.16 -14.71 -4.08
C LEU A 194 11.18 -13.61 -3.03
N GLY A 195 10.46 -13.78 -1.92
CA GLY A 195 10.46 -12.79 -0.83
C GLY A 195 11.86 -12.51 -0.27
N ARG A 196 12.73 -13.53 -0.15
CA ARG A 196 14.13 -13.33 0.28
C ARG A 196 14.94 -12.46 -0.68
N MET A 197 14.73 -12.62 -1.99
CA MET A 197 15.37 -11.78 -3.01
C MET A 197 14.84 -10.34 -2.95
N CYS A 198 13.52 -10.16 -2.80
CA CYS A 198 12.89 -8.85 -2.70
C CYS A 198 13.44 -8.01 -1.55
N ARG A 199 13.72 -8.65 -0.40
CA ARG A 199 14.29 -7.99 0.78
C ARG A 199 15.58 -7.22 0.49
N GLN A 200 16.41 -7.68 -0.45
CA GLN A 200 17.67 -7.03 -0.81
C GLN A 200 17.50 -5.75 -1.64
N GLY A 201 16.34 -5.57 -2.29
CA GLY A 201 16.01 -4.40 -3.11
C GLY A 201 15.08 -3.39 -2.45
N VAL A 202 14.81 -3.52 -1.14
CA VAL A 202 13.89 -2.63 -0.43
C VAL A 202 14.54 -1.27 -0.17
N ILE A 203 13.91 -0.23 -0.71
CA ILE A 203 14.36 1.18 -0.64
C ILE A 203 13.60 2.01 0.40
N GLY A 204 12.66 1.38 1.12
CA GLY A 204 11.93 1.96 2.24
C GLY A 204 11.25 0.88 3.08
N TYR A 205 11.13 1.12 4.37
CA TYR A 205 10.30 0.33 5.28
C TYR A 205 9.38 1.26 6.06
N GLY A 206 8.16 0.79 6.28
CA GLY A 206 7.12 1.42 7.08
C GLY A 206 6.39 0.37 7.90
N GLY A 207 6.02 0.72 9.13
CA GLY A 207 5.37 -0.21 10.05
C GLY A 207 5.05 0.43 11.40
N VAL A 208 4.62 -0.41 12.35
CA VAL A 208 4.22 0.02 13.68
C VAL A 208 5.10 -0.68 14.71
N GLU A 209 5.63 0.08 15.67
CA GLU A 209 6.41 -0.44 16.78
C GLU A 209 5.77 -0.02 18.11
N ARG A 210 5.84 -0.89 19.12
CA ARG A 210 5.42 -0.55 20.48
C ARG A 210 6.61 0.01 21.26
N ARG A 211 6.55 1.28 21.64
CA ARG A 211 7.56 1.97 22.47
C ARG A 211 6.92 2.51 23.73
N GLU A 212 7.49 2.17 24.89
CA GLU A 212 7.03 2.66 26.20
C GLU A 212 5.51 2.52 26.40
N GLY A 213 4.95 1.38 25.95
CA GLY A 213 3.52 1.09 26.08
C GLY A 213 2.61 1.78 25.04
N ARG A 214 3.14 2.57 24.12
CA ARG A 214 2.40 3.24 23.03
C ARG A 214 2.81 2.73 21.66
N PHE A 215 1.88 2.72 20.71
CA PHE A 215 2.20 2.41 19.32
C PHE A 215 2.69 3.67 18.59
N VAL A 216 3.81 3.53 17.89
CA VAL A 216 4.45 4.57 17.09
C VAL A 216 4.62 4.06 15.67
N VAL A 217 4.27 4.89 14.69
CA VAL A 217 4.51 4.60 13.28
C VAL A 217 5.96 4.90 12.96
N MET A 218 6.65 3.90 12.43
CA MET A 218 8.05 3.96 12.05
C MET A 218 8.16 3.95 10.53
N ALA A 219 8.88 4.90 9.95
CA ALA A 219 9.16 4.94 8.51
C ALA A 219 10.60 5.34 8.23
N ARG A 220 11.26 4.63 7.32
CA ARG A 220 12.64 4.90 6.88
C ARG A 220 12.73 4.66 5.40
N ALA A 221 13.25 5.62 4.64
CA ALA A 221 13.34 5.47 3.19
C ALA A 221 14.49 6.29 2.59
N TRP A 222 14.90 5.92 1.38
CA TRP A 222 16.00 6.59 0.69
C TRP A 222 15.67 8.00 0.22
N VAL A 223 14.40 8.24 -0.17
CA VAL A 223 13.96 9.51 -0.77
C VAL A 223 12.57 9.92 -0.29
N PHE A 224 12.26 11.21 -0.35
CA PHE A 224 11.04 11.79 0.20
C PHE A 224 9.73 11.11 -0.27
N PRO A 225 9.52 10.86 -1.58
CA PRO A 225 8.28 10.22 -2.03
C PRO A 225 8.05 8.85 -1.39
N ILE A 226 9.12 8.08 -1.20
CA ILE A 226 9.06 6.74 -0.62
C ILE A 226 8.86 6.84 0.90
N LEU A 227 9.49 7.82 1.56
CA LEU A 227 9.25 8.05 2.99
C LEU A 227 7.77 8.32 3.27
N LEU A 228 7.12 9.12 2.42
CA LEU A 228 5.70 9.44 2.55
C LEU A 228 4.81 8.22 2.28
N HIS A 229 5.19 7.38 1.32
CA HIS A 229 4.54 6.09 1.06
C HIS A 229 4.59 5.18 2.30
N GLU A 230 5.78 4.99 2.87
CA GLU A 230 5.99 4.13 4.05
C GLU A 230 5.32 4.69 5.31
N LEU A 231 5.30 6.02 5.48
CA LEU A 231 4.57 6.68 6.57
C LEU A 231 3.07 6.38 6.51
N VAL A 232 2.45 6.56 5.34
CA VAL A 232 1.02 6.27 5.17
C VAL A 232 0.74 4.78 5.32
N LYS A 233 1.60 3.91 4.78
CA LYS A 233 1.50 2.47 5.01
C LYS A 233 1.44 2.15 6.51
N GLY A 234 2.38 2.68 7.29
CA GLY A 234 2.43 2.47 8.74
C GLY A 234 1.27 3.11 9.51
N ILE A 235 0.77 4.27 9.08
CA ILE A 235 -0.42 4.92 9.65
C ILE A 235 -1.67 4.05 9.46
N VAL A 236 -1.92 3.60 8.23
CA VAL A 236 -3.11 2.80 7.93
C VAL A 236 -3.00 1.43 8.60
N GLU A 237 -1.80 0.87 8.69
CA GLU A 237 -1.51 -0.34 9.48
C GLU A 237 -1.90 -0.13 10.95
N LEU A 238 -1.46 0.96 11.59
CA LEU A 238 -1.81 1.28 12.97
C LEU A 238 -3.33 1.37 13.19
N ILE A 239 -4.04 2.00 12.25
CA ILE A 239 -5.50 2.08 12.31
C ILE A 239 -6.11 0.68 12.19
N CYS A 240 -5.64 -0.12 11.23
CA CYS A 240 -6.13 -1.47 10.98
C CYS A 240 -5.90 -2.46 12.13
N LEU A 241 -4.90 -2.23 12.98
CA LEU A 241 -4.65 -3.05 14.18
C LEU A 241 -5.85 -3.08 15.15
N HIS A 242 -6.71 -2.05 15.17
CA HIS A 242 -7.95 -2.07 15.96
C HIS A 242 -8.93 -3.16 15.51
N GLY A 243 -8.80 -3.64 14.27
CA GLY A 243 -9.60 -4.75 13.73
C GLY A 243 -9.08 -6.14 14.11
N LEU A 244 -7.90 -6.23 14.74
CA LEU A 244 -7.23 -7.48 15.10
C LEU A 244 -7.02 -7.63 16.61
N GLY A 245 -7.27 -6.57 17.40
CA GLY A 245 -6.96 -6.53 18.83
C GLY A 245 -7.69 -7.54 19.71
N ASP A 246 -8.86 -8.03 19.25
CA ASP A 246 -9.68 -9.01 20.00
C ASP A 246 -9.36 -10.47 19.63
N LEU A 247 -8.37 -10.71 18.76
CA LEU A 247 -8.00 -12.08 18.36
C LEU A 247 -7.15 -12.75 19.44
N ASP A 248 -7.43 -14.03 19.69
CA ASP A 248 -6.53 -14.87 20.47
C ASP A 248 -5.13 -14.89 19.84
N GLU A 249 -4.07 -14.87 20.66
CA GLU A 249 -2.67 -14.81 20.21
C GLU A 249 -2.32 -15.86 19.16
N SER A 250 -2.84 -17.09 19.31
CA SER A 250 -2.61 -18.18 18.35
C SER A 250 -3.26 -17.91 16.99
N VAL A 251 -4.46 -17.31 16.98
CA VAL A 251 -5.18 -16.92 15.77
C VAL A 251 -4.51 -15.71 15.14
N TYR A 252 -4.15 -14.70 15.93
CA TYR A 252 -3.42 -13.52 15.46
C TYR A 252 -2.12 -13.92 14.76
N ARG A 253 -1.33 -14.81 15.37
CA ARG A 253 -0.10 -15.32 14.77
C ARG A 253 -0.36 -16.06 13.47
N ALA A 254 -1.35 -16.96 13.44
CA ALA A 254 -1.70 -17.70 12.23
C ALA A 254 -2.15 -16.78 11.08
N VAL A 255 -2.94 -15.76 11.39
CA VAL A 255 -3.42 -14.75 10.43
C VAL A 255 -2.25 -13.94 9.88
N THR A 256 -1.40 -13.41 10.76
CA THR A 256 -0.23 -12.59 10.39
C THR A 256 0.78 -13.40 9.57
N GLU A 257 1.07 -14.63 9.99
CA GLU A 257 2.00 -15.53 9.27
C GLU A 257 1.54 -15.87 7.86
N GLU A 258 0.23 -15.88 7.60
CA GLU A 258 -0.29 -16.21 6.27
C GLU A 258 -0.51 -14.96 5.41
N ALA A 259 -1.08 -13.89 5.97
CA ALA A 259 -1.52 -12.73 5.20
C ALA A 259 -0.44 -11.67 4.96
N ASP A 260 0.61 -11.61 5.78
CA ASP A 260 1.65 -10.56 5.74
C ASP A 260 2.92 -11.02 5.00
N GLN A 261 2.77 -11.87 3.98
CA GLN A 261 3.88 -12.27 3.11
C GLN A 261 4.31 -11.10 2.22
N LEU A 262 5.62 -10.81 2.17
CA LEU A 262 6.20 -9.68 1.45
C LEU A 262 5.83 -9.67 -0.05
N GLU A 263 5.78 -10.84 -0.67
CA GLU A 263 5.37 -11.00 -2.08
C GLU A 263 3.92 -10.56 -2.35
N TYR A 264 3.05 -10.59 -1.34
CA TYR A 264 1.64 -10.20 -1.50
C TYR A 264 1.54 -8.68 -1.68
N GLU A 265 2.46 -7.92 -1.07
CA GLU A 265 2.49 -6.46 -1.22
C GLU A 265 2.57 -6.05 -2.69
N ALA A 266 3.39 -6.73 -3.50
CA ALA A 266 3.52 -6.43 -4.92
C ALA A 266 2.20 -6.60 -5.69
N TRP A 267 1.43 -7.64 -5.37
CA TRP A 267 0.11 -7.87 -5.99
C TRP A 267 -0.94 -6.92 -5.45
N LEU A 268 -0.95 -6.66 -4.15
CA LEU A 268 -1.87 -5.71 -3.53
C LEU A 268 -1.61 -4.28 -4.01
N LEU A 269 -0.37 -3.90 -4.33
CA LEU A 269 -0.03 -2.62 -4.98
C LEU A 269 -0.58 -2.53 -6.42
N GLN A 270 -0.79 -3.65 -7.11
CA GLN A 270 -1.41 -3.62 -8.44
C GLN A 270 -2.90 -3.30 -8.37
N ALA A 271 -3.64 -3.83 -7.39
CA ALA A 271 -5.11 -3.70 -7.29
C ALA A 271 -5.58 -2.65 -6.28
N GLY A 272 -4.84 -2.48 -5.19
CA GLY A 272 -5.17 -1.63 -4.04
C GLY A 272 -5.44 -0.18 -4.38
N PRO A 273 -4.65 0.51 -5.23
CA PRO A 273 -4.89 1.93 -5.50
C PRO A 273 -6.23 2.19 -6.19
N ALA A 274 -6.66 1.28 -7.07
CA ALA A 274 -7.98 1.36 -7.70
C ALA A 274 -9.11 1.13 -6.69
N MET A 275 -8.95 0.12 -5.82
CA MET A 275 -9.91 -0.14 -4.74
C MET A 275 -10.01 1.06 -3.79
N TRP A 276 -8.87 1.64 -3.42
CA TRP A 276 -8.78 2.80 -2.54
C TRP A 276 -9.48 4.03 -3.12
N ARG A 277 -9.27 4.34 -4.41
CA ARG A 277 -9.97 5.45 -5.06
C ARG A 277 -11.49 5.26 -5.08
N ARG A 278 -11.96 4.02 -5.26
CA ARG A 278 -13.40 3.69 -5.18
C ARG A 278 -13.94 3.90 -3.77
N LEU A 279 -13.19 3.48 -2.75
CA LEU A 279 -13.56 3.74 -1.35
C LEU A 279 -13.61 5.24 -1.05
N LEU A 280 -12.60 6.01 -1.44
CA LEU A 280 -12.58 7.47 -1.27
C LEU A 280 -13.77 8.16 -1.97
N ALA A 281 -14.21 7.66 -3.12
CA ALA A 281 -15.34 8.23 -3.86
C ALA A 281 -16.68 8.07 -3.12
N VAL A 282 -16.80 7.10 -2.22
CA VAL A 282 -18.01 6.84 -1.42
C VAL A 282 -17.83 7.16 0.07
N ALA A 283 -16.63 7.57 0.49
CA ALA A 283 -16.34 7.90 1.87
C ALA A 283 -17.13 9.15 2.33
N PRO A 284 -17.61 9.21 3.58
CA PRO A 284 -18.36 10.36 4.09
C PRO A 284 -17.48 11.61 4.14
N ARG A 285 -17.89 12.71 3.49
CA ARG A 285 -17.10 13.94 3.37
C ARG A 285 -16.92 14.74 4.67
N GLY A 286 -17.73 14.46 5.69
CA GLY A 286 -17.70 15.15 6.99
C GLY A 286 -17.01 14.37 8.11
N GLN A 287 -16.43 13.21 7.81
CA GLN A 287 -15.77 12.35 8.80
C GLN A 287 -14.28 12.26 8.50
N SER A 288 -13.47 12.11 9.56
CA SER A 288 -12.04 11.83 9.40
C SER A 288 -11.85 10.52 8.61
N LEU A 289 -10.91 10.53 7.68
CA LEU A 289 -10.55 9.34 6.91
C LEU A 289 -10.01 8.25 7.83
N ALA A 290 -9.25 8.61 8.86
CA ALA A 290 -8.77 7.66 9.86
C ALA A 290 -9.93 7.01 10.62
N HIS A 291 -10.94 7.78 11.03
CA HIS A 291 -12.14 7.24 11.69
C HIS A 291 -12.91 6.28 10.77
N THR A 292 -13.07 6.65 9.50
CA THR A 292 -13.74 5.81 8.49
C THR A 292 -13.00 4.47 8.34
N VAL A 293 -11.68 4.50 8.17
CA VAL A 293 -10.86 3.28 8.03
C VAL A 293 -10.87 2.44 9.30
N MET A 294 -10.83 3.05 10.48
CA MET A 294 -10.92 2.36 11.77
C MET A 294 -12.24 1.59 11.88
N SER A 295 -13.35 2.25 11.55
CA SER A 295 -14.70 1.65 11.57
C SER A 295 -14.80 0.47 10.60
N ILE A 296 -14.21 0.60 9.40
CA ILE A 296 -14.12 -0.49 8.43
C ILE A 296 -13.28 -1.65 8.98
N ALA A 297 -12.14 -1.37 9.62
CA ALA A 297 -11.25 -2.39 10.16
C ALA A 297 -11.88 -3.21 11.30
N GLN A 298 -12.75 -2.58 12.09
CA GLN A 298 -13.46 -3.24 13.19
C GLN A 298 -14.61 -4.16 12.73
N LEU A 299 -15.01 -4.10 11.47
CA LEU A 299 -16.05 -5.00 10.95
C LEU A 299 -15.63 -6.47 11.04
N GLN A 300 -16.62 -7.33 11.28
CA GLN A 300 -16.44 -8.77 11.17
C GLN A 300 -16.06 -9.16 9.73
N PRO A 301 -15.27 -10.23 9.51
CA PRO A 301 -14.71 -10.57 8.19
C PRO A 301 -15.72 -10.53 7.04
N GLN A 302 -16.88 -11.16 7.23
CA GLN A 302 -17.93 -11.21 6.21
C GLN A 302 -18.50 -9.82 5.89
N ARG A 303 -18.77 -9.01 6.92
CA ARG A 303 -19.32 -7.65 6.76
C ARG A 303 -18.33 -6.72 6.08
N LEU A 304 -17.03 -6.86 6.37
CA LEU A 304 -15.98 -6.12 5.68
C LEU A 304 -15.96 -6.46 4.19
N GLU A 305 -15.94 -7.74 3.85
CA GLU A 305 -15.89 -8.16 2.45
C GLU A 305 -17.15 -7.73 1.68
N ASP A 306 -18.34 -7.90 2.27
CA ASP A 306 -19.60 -7.48 1.65
C ASP A 306 -19.65 -5.96 1.45
N LEU A 307 -19.12 -5.17 2.38
CA LEU A 307 -18.97 -3.72 2.21
C LEU A 307 -18.03 -3.39 1.04
N MET A 308 -16.87 -4.05 0.93
CA MET A 308 -15.94 -3.80 -0.18
C MET A 308 -16.51 -4.21 -1.53
N LEU A 309 -17.28 -5.30 -1.59
CA LEU A 309 -18.04 -5.68 -2.78
C LEU A 309 -19.08 -4.61 -3.13
N MET A 310 -19.81 -4.08 -2.13
CA MET A 310 -20.77 -2.99 -2.31
C MET A 310 -20.12 -1.72 -2.85
N VAL A 311 -18.90 -1.37 -2.40
CA VAL A 311 -18.13 -0.23 -2.95
C VAL A 311 -17.87 -0.37 -4.46
N ILE A 312 -17.66 -1.60 -4.95
CA ILE A 312 -17.44 -1.87 -6.37
C ILE A 312 -18.76 -1.92 -7.16
N GLU A 313 -19.74 -2.66 -6.63
CA GLU A 313 -20.96 -3.04 -7.35
C GLU A 313 -22.10 -2.03 -7.20
N GLN A 314 -22.21 -1.39 -6.03
CA GLN A 314 -23.37 -0.57 -5.60
C GLN A 314 -22.90 0.68 -4.82
N PRO A 315 -22.13 1.59 -5.44
CA PRO A 315 -21.44 2.68 -4.74
C PRO A 315 -22.36 3.63 -3.97
N GLN A 316 -23.59 3.86 -4.44
CA GLN A 316 -24.57 4.70 -3.73
C GLN A 316 -25.00 4.04 -2.40
N GLN A 317 -25.22 2.72 -2.40
CA GLN A 317 -25.55 2.00 -1.17
C GLN A 317 -24.34 1.92 -0.23
N ALA A 318 -23.14 1.77 -0.78
CA ALA A 318 -21.90 1.78 0.01
C ALA A 318 -21.73 3.12 0.74
N ALA A 319 -22.02 4.25 0.09
CA ALA A 319 -21.96 5.56 0.73
C ALA A 319 -22.93 5.69 1.92
N VAL A 320 -24.16 5.16 1.77
CA VAL A 320 -25.15 5.11 2.86
C VAL A 320 -24.66 4.21 3.99
N ALA A 321 -24.11 3.04 3.68
CA ALA A 321 -23.57 2.11 4.67
C ALA A 321 -22.40 2.72 5.45
N LEU A 322 -21.45 3.38 4.78
CA LEU A 322 -20.31 4.05 5.41
C LEU A 322 -20.74 5.22 6.30
N THR A 323 -21.73 6.00 5.87
CA THR A 323 -22.27 7.10 6.69
C THR A 323 -22.83 6.58 8.02
N LYS A 324 -23.55 5.44 7.97
CA LYS A 324 -24.10 4.78 9.17
C LYS A 324 -23.05 4.12 10.06
N LEU A 325 -21.84 3.84 9.55
CA LEU A 325 -20.76 3.27 10.34
C LEU A 325 -20.02 4.32 11.18
N GLY A 326 -20.05 5.59 10.74
CA GLY A 326 -19.34 6.67 11.42
C GLY A 326 -20.22 7.68 12.15
N GLY A 327 -21.53 7.44 12.23
CA GLY A 327 -22.45 8.15 13.12
C GLY A 327 -22.80 7.27 14.30
#